data_AF-A0AB34LEW7-F1
#
_entry.id   AF-A0AB34LEW7-F1
#
_cell.length_a   1.000
_cell.length_b   1.000
_cell.length_c   1.000
_cell.angle_alpha   90.00
_cell.angle_beta   90.00
_cell.angle_gamma   90.00
#
_symmetry.space_group_name_H-M   'P 1'
#
loop_
_entity.id
_entity.type
_entity.pdbx_description
1 polymer ?
#
loop_
_entity_poly.entity_id
_entity_poly.type
_entity_poly.pdbx_seq_one_letter_code
_entity_poly.pdbx_strand_id
1 'polypeptide(L)'
;MQTTVSRADVVAVLISTVENLLDALQEGKQVDFGELGKFRLHILNEGAESLEKFTSTNITGVSIQYIPGEDLKNVFAGLEFQPVATRKAQQAVLRAEKAGETTVDISKKPAAGGGDSESPDEI
;
A
#
# COMPACT_ATOMS: atom_id res chain seq x y z
N MET A 1 -28.50 21.32 -1.11
CA MET A 1 -28.68 20.63 -2.40
C MET A 1 -29.39 19.32 -2.09
N GLN A 2 -30.70 19.21 -2.36
CA GLN A 2 -31.46 17.98 -2.10
C GLN A 2 -31.35 17.13 -3.37
N THR A 3 -30.57 16.06 -3.30
CA THR A 3 -30.50 15.07 -4.37
C THR A 3 -31.73 14.17 -4.28
N THR A 4 -32.39 13.88 -5.40
CA THR A 4 -33.46 12.87 -5.49
C THR A 4 -32.98 11.44 -5.25
N VAL A 5 -31.66 11.27 -5.10
CA VAL A 5 -30.98 10.00 -4.91
C VAL A 5 -31.04 9.61 -3.44
N SER A 6 -31.68 8.48 -3.15
CA SER A 6 -31.71 7.93 -1.79
C SER A 6 -30.39 7.23 -1.47
N ARG A 7 -30.14 6.97 -0.18
CA ARG A 7 -28.97 6.17 0.24
C ARG A 7 -28.96 4.79 -0.43
N ALA A 8 -30.14 4.20 -0.66
CA ALA A 8 -30.25 2.90 -1.31
C ALA A 8 -29.78 2.95 -2.77
N ASP A 9 -30.16 4.01 -3.50
CA ASP A 9 -29.76 4.19 -4.90
C ASP A 9 -28.25 4.38 -5.03
N VAL A 10 -27.63 5.15 -4.13
CA VAL A 10 -26.17 5.34 -4.12
C VAL A 10 -25.45 4.01 -3.87
N VAL A 11 -25.93 3.20 -2.92
CA VAL A 11 -25.32 1.90 -2.63
C VAL A 11 -25.48 0.95 -3.82
N ALA A 12 -26.64 0.92 -4.46
CA ALA A 12 -26.87 0.11 -5.65
C ALA A 12 -25.90 0.48 -6.77
N VAL A 13 -25.74 1.78 -7.06
CA VAL A 13 -24.81 2.26 -8.09
C VAL A 13 -23.36 1.88 -7.76
N LEU A 14 -22.93 2.01 -6.51
CA LEU A 14 -21.57 1.62 -6.11
C LEU A 14 -21.32 0.13 -6.31
N ILE A 15 -22.28 -0.73 -5.93
CA ILE A 15 -22.18 -2.17 -6.14
C ILE A 15 -22.10 -2.50 -7.63
N SER A 16 -23.02 -1.97 -8.45
CA SER A 16 -22.98 -2.17 -9.90
C SER A 16 -21.68 -1.67 -10.53
N THR A 17 -21.10 -0.57 -10.02
CA THR A 17 -19.85 -0.04 -10.55
C THR A 17 -18.68 -0.97 -10.27
N VAL A 18 -18.63 -1.59 -9.08
CA VAL A 18 -17.60 -2.57 -8.73
C VAL A 18 -17.73 -3.84 -9.58
N GLU A 19 -18.94 -4.34 -9.76
CA GLU A 19 -19.20 -5.52 -10.61
C GLU A 19 -18.76 -5.26 -12.06
N ASN A 20 -19.18 -4.12 -12.64
CA ASN A 20 -18.78 -3.73 -13.99
C ASN A 20 -17.27 -3.56 -14.15
N LEU A 21 -16.58 -3.06 -13.11
CA LEU A 21 -15.13 -2.95 -13.11
C LEU A 21 -14.47 -4.33 -13.15
N LEU A 22 -14.94 -5.27 -12.33
CA LEU A 22 -14.40 -6.63 -12.29
C LEU A 22 -14.59 -7.35 -13.62
N ASP A 23 -15.76 -7.23 -14.24
CA ASP A 23 -16.05 -7.84 -15.55
C ASP A 23 -15.15 -7.26 -16.65
N ALA A 24 -15.04 -5.93 -16.72
CA ALA A 24 -14.17 -5.28 -17.69
C ALA A 24 -12.69 -5.65 -17.49
N LEU A 25 -12.23 -5.79 -16.24
CA LEU A 25 -10.87 -6.25 -15.95
C LEU A 25 -10.67 -7.72 -16.33
N GLN A 26 -11.64 -8.60 -16.10
CA GLN A 26 -11.56 -10.01 -16.55
C GLN A 26 -11.48 -10.13 -18.07
N GLU A 27 -12.15 -9.24 -18.80
CA GLU A 27 -12.04 -9.13 -20.26
C GLU A 27 -10.70 -8.53 -20.73
N GLY A 28 -9.83 -8.10 -19.81
CA GLY A 28 -8.56 -7.45 -20.10
C GLY A 28 -8.68 -6.00 -20.58
N LYS A 29 -9.85 -5.38 -20.40
CA LYS A 29 -10.09 -3.99 -20.77
C LYS A 29 -9.54 -3.05 -19.70
N GLN A 30 -9.14 -1.87 -20.14
CA GLN A 30 -8.83 -0.76 -19.24
C GLN A 30 -10.13 -0.01 -18.90
N VAL A 31 -10.36 0.23 -17.62
CA VAL A 31 -11.48 1.02 -17.13
C VAL A 31 -10.99 2.42 -16.76
N ASP A 32 -11.60 3.44 -17.35
CA ASP A 32 -11.27 4.85 -17.14
C ASP A 32 -12.40 5.54 -16.38
N PHE A 33 -12.11 6.02 -15.17
CA PHE A 33 -13.04 6.80 -14.35
C PHE A 33 -12.73 8.30 -14.42
N GLY A 34 -12.04 8.77 -15.45
CA GLY A 34 -11.72 10.17 -15.67
C GLY A 34 -10.75 10.70 -14.60
N GLU A 35 -11.20 11.70 -13.84
CA GLU A 35 -10.41 12.37 -12.79
C GLU A 35 -10.04 11.44 -11.62
N LEU A 36 -10.82 10.38 -11.41
CA LEU A 36 -10.49 9.34 -10.42
C LEU A 36 -9.30 8.50 -10.88
N GLY A 37 -9.06 8.38 -12.18
CA GLY A 37 -7.97 7.60 -12.74
C GLY A 37 -8.42 6.31 -13.42
N LYS A 38 -7.43 5.44 -13.67
CA LYS A 38 -7.60 4.30 -14.59
C LYS A 38 -7.15 3.00 -13.94
N PHE A 39 -7.91 1.94 -14.18
CA PHE A 39 -7.57 0.58 -13.79
C PHE A 39 -7.22 -0.21 -15.04
N ARG A 40 -6.06 -0.86 -15.03
CA ARG A 40 -5.64 -1.78 -16.11
C ARG A 40 -5.07 -3.06 -15.53
N LEU A 41 -5.18 -4.15 -16.30
CA LEU A 41 -4.44 -5.36 -15.99
C LEU A 41 -2.96 -5.19 -16.29
N HIS A 42 -2.14 -5.68 -15.37
CA HIS A 42 -0.71 -5.82 -15.51
C HIS A 42 -0.37 -7.30 -15.37
N ILE A 43 0.13 -7.89 -16.45
CA ILE A 43 0.56 -9.29 -16.46
C ILE A 43 2.00 -9.32 -15.95
N LEU A 44 2.24 -10.05 -14.87
CA LEU A 44 3.58 -10.30 -14.37
C LEU A 44 4.09 -11.59 -15.01
N ASN A 45 5.24 -11.49 -15.66
CA ASN A 45 5.89 -12.63 -16.27
C ASN A 45 7.39 -12.63 -15.95
N GLU A 46 7.97 -13.82 -15.90
CA GLU A 46 9.41 -14.00 -15.96
C GLU A 46 9.82 -14.14 -17.43
N GLY A 47 10.90 -13.47 -17.82
CA GLY A 47 11.43 -13.55 -19.19
C GLY A 47 11.94 -14.96 -19.50
N ALA A 48 11.76 -15.41 -20.74
CA ALA A 48 12.36 -16.64 -21.24
C ALA A 48 13.55 -16.32 -22.16
N GLU A 49 14.52 -17.23 -22.24
CA GLU A 49 15.73 -17.08 -23.07
C GLU A 49 15.44 -17.00 -24.58
N SER A 50 14.30 -17.52 -25.02
CA SER A 50 13.85 -17.49 -26.42
C SER A 50 12.33 -17.41 -26.50
N LEU A 51 11.82 -16.91 -27.64
CA LEU A 51 10.38 -16.79 -27.89
C LEU A 51 9.66 -18.15 -27.80
N GLU A 52 10.32 -19.22 -28.26
CA GLU A 52 9.79 -20.59 -28.26
C GLU A 52 9.66 -21.19 -26.86
N LYS A 53 10.45 -20.70 -25.89
CA LYS A 53 10.38 -21.12 -24.49
C LYS A 53 9.39 -20.30 -23.67
N PHE A 54 8.84 -19.21 -24.21
CA PHE A 54 7.84 -18.42 -23.53
C PHE A 54 6.50 -19.14 -23.57
N THR A 55 6.11 -19.74 -22.44
CA THR A 55 4.87 -20.50 -22.28
C THR A 55 4.01 -19.88 -21.18
N SER A 56 2.75 -20.31 -21.05
CA SER A 56 1.86 -19.82 -19.98
C SER A 56 2.44 -20.00 -18.57
N THR A 57 3.39 -20.92 -18.40
CA THR A 57 4.11 -21.15 -17.15
C THR A 57 5.04 -19.99 -16.76
N ASN A 58 5.45 -19.16 -17.73
CA ASN A 58 6.25 -17.95 -17.48
C ASN A 58 5.40 -16.78 -16.98
N ILE A 59 4.06 -16.88 -17.08
CA ILE A 59 3.15 -15.88 -16.51
C ILE A 59 2.98 -16.18 -15.02
N THR A 60 3.73 -15.46 -14.20
CA THR A 60 3.74 -15.60 -12.73
C THR A 60 2.48 -15.08 -12.05
N GLY A 61 1.70 -14.23 -12.73
CA GLY A 61 0.42 -13.76 -12.22
C GLY A 61 -0.13 -12.55 -12.95
N VAL A 62 -1.29 -12.09 -12.47
CA VAL A 62 -1.96 -10.88 -12.95
C VAL A 62 -2.16 -9.96 -11.75
N SER A 63 -1.78 -8.70 -11.91
CA SER A 63 -2.00 -7.64 -10.93
C SER A 63 -2.85 -6.54 -11.56
N ILE A 64 -3.59 -5.81 -10.73
CA ILE A 64 -4.33 -4.63 -11.17
C ILE A 64 -3.44 -3.42 -10.92
N GLN A 65 -3.12 -2.69 -11.98
CA GLN A 65 -2.45 -1.41 -11.86
C GLN A 65 -3.47 -0.29 -11.87
N TYR A 66 -3.44 0.49 -10.79
CA TYR A 66 -4.20 1.72 -10.68
C TYR A 66 -3.31 2.92 -10.98
N ILE A 67 -3.74 3.76 -11.92
CA ILE A 67 -3.07 5.00 -12.29
C ILE A 67 -3.96 6.15 -11.80
N PRO A 68 -3.54 6.89 -10.75
CA PRO A 68 -4.35 7.98 -10.23
C PRO A 68 -4.53 9.08 -11.28
N GLY A 69 -5.74 9.63 -11.34
CA GLY A 69 -6.06 10.78 -12.18
C GLY A 69 -5.42 12.07 -11.67
N GLU A 70 -5.56 13.16 -12.43
CA GLU A 70 -4.88 14.43 -12.19
C GLU A 70 -5.30 15.06 -10.85
N ASP A 71 -6.59 15.05 -10.53
CA ASP A 71 -7.12 15.59 -9.29
C ASP A 71 -6.55 14.87 -8.06
N LEU A 72 -6.54 13.54 -8.08
CA LEU A 72 -5.97 12.74 -7.00
C LEU A 72 -4.47 12.95 -6.83
N LYS A 73 -3.71 13.15 -7.91
CA LYS A 73 -2.27 13.46 -7.82
C LYS A 73 -2.03 14.81 -7.11
N ASN A 74 -2.89 15.79 -7.35
CA ASN A 74 -2.76 17.13 -6.80
C ASN A 74 -3.28 17.24 -5.36
N VAL A 75 -4.20 16.37 -4.92
CA VAL A 75 -4.68 16.32 -3.53
C VAL A 75 -3.53 16.08 -2.54
N PHE A 76 -2.52 15.30 -2.91
CA PHE A 76 -1.38 15.01 -2.03
C PHE A 76 -0.36 16.17 -1.93
N ALA A 77 -0.42 17.16 -2.81
CA ALA A 77 0.53 18.28 -2.81
C ALA A 77 0.34 19.23 -1.61
N GLY A 78 -0.85 19.24 -1.00
CA GLY A 78 -1.16 20.03 0.19
C GLY A 78 -1.01 19.27 1.52
N LEU A 79 -0.50 18.04 1.51
CA LEU A 79 -0.33 17.28 2.74
C LEU A 79 0.92 17.72 3.50
N GLU A 80 0.72 18.20 4.72
CA GLU A 80 1.80 18.41 5.68
C GLU A 80 2.12 17.09 6.38
N PHE A 81 3.33 16.59 6.15
CA PHE A 81 3.82 15.39 6.82
C PHE A 81 4.48 15.79 8.14
N GLN A 82 3.91 15.35 9.26
CA GLN A 82 4.58 15.45 10.56
C GLN A 82 5.53 14.25 10.75
N PRO A 83 6.84 14.47 10.91
CA PRO A 83 7.77 13.40 11.18
C PRO A 83 7.51 12.87 12.59
N VAL A 84 6.86 11.70 12.66
CA VAL A 84 6.76 10.97 13.92
C VAL A 84 8.11 10.35 14.24
N ALA A 85 8.53 10.47 15.50
CA ALA A 85 9.74 9.82 15.98
C ALA A 85 9.64 8.31 15.68
N THR A 86 10.70 7.75 15.09
CA THR A 86 10.72 6.32 14.74
C THR A 86 10.35 5.48 15.97
N ARG A 87 9.73 4.31 15.80
CA ARG A 87 9.40 3.40 16.94
C ARG A 87 10.62 3.13 17.84
N LYS A 88 11.83 3.18 17.27
CA LYS A 88 13.12 3.11 17.98
C LYS A 88 13.37 4.33 18.89
N ALA A 89 13.10 5.53 18.41
CA ALA A 89 13.19 6.76 19.21
C ALA A 89 12.14 6.77 20.33
N GLN A 90 10.91 6.32 20.08
CA GLN A 90 9.88 6.20 21.13
C GLN A 90 10.29 5.19 22.22
N GLN A 91 10.86 4.04 21.84
CA GLN A 91 11.38 3.05 22.79
C GLN A 91 12.60 3.57 23.57
N ALA A 92 13.48 4.33 22.93
CA ALA A 92 14.63 4.95 23.60
C ALA A 92 14.20 6.02 24.61
N VAL A 93 13.17 6.83 24.27
CA VAL A 93 12.55 7.78 25.20
C VAL A 93 11.87 7.08 26.37
N LEU A 94 11.06 6.05 26.13
CA LEU A 94 10.43 5.28 27.21
C LEU A 94 11.45 4.61 28.14
N ARG A 95 12.57 4.12 27.59
CA ARG A 95 13.67 3.54 28.38
C ARG A 95 14.42 4.60 29.17
N ALA A 96 14.67 5.77 28.59
CA ALA A 96 15.32 6.88 29.27
C ALA A 96 14.44 7.48 30.37
N GLU A 97 13.13 7.65 30.12
CA GLU A 97 12.17 8.07 31.14
C GLU A 97 12.11 7.09 32.30
N LYS A 98 12.09 5.78 32.03
CA LYS A 98 12.12 4.74 33.06
C LYS A 98 13.46 4.69 33.81
N ALA A 99 14.55 5.13 33.17
CA ALA A 99 15.88 5.26 33.76
C ALA A 99 16.11 6.62 34.46
N GLY A 100 15.12 7.53 34.45
CA GLY A 100 15.24 8.86 35.06
C GLY A 100 16.14 9.84 34.27
N GLU A 101 16.43 9.53 33.01
CA GLU A 101 17.34 10.28 32.16
C GLU A 101 16.56 11.20 31.22
N THR A 102 16.89 12.49 31.18
CA THR A 102 16.13 13.52 30.46
C THR A 102 16.62 13.76 29.03
N THR A 103 17.63 13.00 28.57
CA THR A 103 18.29 13.22 27.27
C THR A 103 18.43 11.90 26.51
N VAL A 104 18.02 11.88 25.23
CA VAL A 104 18.02 10.66 24.39
C VAL A 104 18.71 10.95 23.06
N ASP A 105 19.86 10.32 22.84
CA ASP A 105 20.61 10.40 21.58
C ASP A 105 20.10 9.40 20.54
N ILE A 106 19.46 9.90 19.48
CA ILE A 106 18.80 9.10 18.44
C ILE A 106 19.74 8.86 17.22
N SER A 107 20.95 9.41 17.23
CA SER A 107 21.88 9.45 16.08
C SER A 107 22.79 8.22 15.93
N LYS A 108 22.87 7.33 16.93
CA LYS A 108 23.74 6.15 16.85
C LYS A 108 23.11 5.04 16.01
N LYS A 109 23.75 4.71 14.87
CA LYS A 109 23.53 3.46 14.14
C LYS A 109 23.77 2.28 15.10
N PRO A 110 22.88 1.27 15.17
CA PRO A 110 23.10 0.15 16.09
C PRO A 110 24.39 -0.56 15.66
N ALA A 111 25.29 -0.75 16.62
CA ALA A 111 26.44 -1.63 16.44
C ALA A 111 25.91 -3.03 16.11
N ALA A 112 26.40 -3.58 15.01
CA ALA A 112 26.20 -4.98 14.68
C ALA A 112 27.03 -5.84 15.65
N GLY A 113 26.40 -6.86 16.22
CA GLY A 113 27.07 -8.06 16.68
C GLY A 113 27.27 -8.21 18.19
N GLY A 114 26.74 -9.31 18.73
CA GLY A 114 27.08 -9.85 20.03
C GLY A 114 25.87 -10.51 20.70
N GLY A 115 25.51 -11.71 20.26
CA GLY A 115 24.52 -12.53 20.95
C GLY A 115 25.06 -13.14 22.23
N ASP A 116 24.18 -13.40 23.19
CA ASP A 116 24.15 -14.69 23.84
C ASP A 116 22.74 -14.98 24.38
N SER A 117 22.38 -16.24 24.25
CA SER A 117 21.12 -16.90 24.54
C SER A 117 20.95 -17.20 26.03
N GLU A 118 19.73 -17.08 26.56
CA GLU A 118 19.10 -18.16 27.33
C GLU A 118 17.58 -17.96 27.45
N SER A 119 16.87 -19.05 27.21
CA SER A 119 15.41 -19.16 27.10
C SER A 119 14.74 -19.35 28.47
N PRO A 120 13.54 -19.93 28.53
CA PRO A 120 12.20 -19.33 28.69
C PRO A 120 11.71 -19.37 30.15
N ASP A 121 10.77 -18.52 30.56
CA ASP A 121 9.85 -18.87 31.66
C ASP A 121 8.54 -18.07 31.62
N GLU A 122 7.48 -18.80 31.97
CA GLU A 122 6.04 -18.53 31.97
C GLU A 122 5.64 -17.20 32.65
N ILE A 123 4.60 -16.51 32.13
CA ILE A 123 3.20 -16.51 32.63
C ILE A 123 2.25 -16.06 31.49
#